data_AF-A0A3R7X2T1-F1
#
_entry.id   AF-A0A3R7X2T1-F1
#
_cell.length_a   1.000
_cell.length_b   1.000
_cell.length_c   1.000
_cell.angle_alpha   90.00
_cell.angle_beta   90.00
_cell.angle_gamma   90.00
#
_symmetry.space_group_name_H-M   'P 1'
#
loop_
_entity.id
_entity.type
_entity.pdbx_description
1 polymer ?
#
loop_
_entity_poly.entity_id
_entity_poly.type
_entity_poly.pdbx_seq_one_letter_code
_entity_poly.pdbx_strand_id
1 'polypeptide(L)'
;MYAYSDAVRRVAYEKYKGKWQNILDVVILARDEDVDRFADIIQAAIDDGSVRSVPLFPAFKKKPTVVVKKRSQKKMDAEAKAADDLMAQIRGRNGPSAAMAKRSANLDSLVAKLEGKYDDKPTKKQKASKSSEPSEADFLAAQRRLQAKLRK
;
A
#
# COMPACT_ATOMS: atom_id res chain seq x y z
N MET A 1 16.28 -5.84 -26.61
CA MET A 1 15.11 -5.98 -25.71
C MET A 1 15.44 -6.49 -24.30
N TYR A 2 16.59 -7.15 -24.06
CA TYR A 2 16.96 -7.72 -22.74
C TYR A 2 17.36 -6.71 -21.65
N ALA A 3 17.94 -5.55 -22.01
CA ALA A 3 18.47 -4.58 -21.04
C ALA A 3 17.40 -3.97 -20.10
N TYR A 4 16.15 -3.86 -20.57
CA TYR A 4 15.05 -3.33 -19.76
C TYR A 4 14.68 -4.28 -18.61
N SER A 5 14.79 -5.60 -18.84
CA SER A 5 14.48 -6.60 -17.81
C SER A 5 15.50 -6.64 -16.67
N ASP A 6 16.78 -6.36 -16.96
CA ASP A 6 17.84 -6.35 -15.95
C ASP A 6 17.75 -5.13 -15.02
N ALA A 7 17.39 -3.98 -15.57
CA ALA A 7 17.18 -2.77 -14.77
C ALA A 7 16.03 -2.96 -13.77
N VAL A 8 14.90 -3.53 -14.24
CA VAL A 8 13.73 -3.82 -13.39
C VAL A 8 14.08 -4.82 -12.29
N ARG A 9 14.85 -5.88 -12.61
CA ARG A 9 15.32 -6.87 -11.63
C ARG A 9 16.18 -6.27 -10.53
N ARG A 10 17.14 -5.40 -10.87
CA ARG A 10 18.02 -4.75 -9.88
C ARG A 10 17.25 -3.81 -8.97
N VAL A 11 16.38 -2.97 -9.54
CA VAL A 11 15.55 -2.04 -8.77
C VAL A 11 14.62 -2.78 -7.82
N ALA A 12 13.99 -3.88 -8.26
CA ALA A 12 13.16 -4.71 -7.40
C ALA A 12 13.98 -5.38 -6.28
N TYR A 13 15.14 -5.93 -6.62
CA TYR A 13 16.03 -6.58 -5.65
C TYR A 13 16.48 -5.62 -4.54
N GLU A 14 16.88 -4.39 -4.90
CA GLU A 14 17.27 -3.34 -3.95
C GLU A 14 16.08 -2.86 -3.11
N LYS A 15 14.92 -2.60 -3.75
CA LYS A 15 13.71 -2.12 -3.09
C LYS A 15 13.15 -3.11 -2.06
N TYR A 16 13.14 -4.40 -2.40
CA TYR A 16 12.59 -5.45 -1.55
C TYR A 16 13.66 -6.17 -0.71
N LYS A 17 14.93 -5.74 -0.78
CA LYS A 17 16.04 -6.24 0.03
C LYS A 17 16.15 -7.77 0.03
N GLY A 18 16.06 -8.38 -1.15
CA GLY A 18 16.13 -9.84 -1.29
C GLY A 18 14.90 -10.62 -0.81
N LYS A 19 13.76 -9.96 -0.50
CA LYS A 19 12.48 -10.66 -0.27
C LYS A 19 11.93 -11.20 -1.59
N TRP A 20 12.33 -12.43 -1.91
CA TRP A 20 12.09 -13.08 -3.20
C TRP A 20 10.63 -13.08 -3.65
N GLN A 21 9.65 -13.30 -2.75
CA GLN A 21 8.24 -13.29 -3.14
C GLN A 21 7.82 -11.94 -3.75
N ASN A 22 8.18 -10.84 -3.11
CA ASN A 22 7.86 -9.49 -3.60
C ASN A 22 8.65 -9.13 -4.86
N ILE A 23 9.86 -9.66 -5.00
CA ILE A 23 10.68 -9.47 -6.21
C ILE A 23 10.06 -10.22 -7.37
N LEU A 24 9.61 -11.46 -7.16
CA LEU A 24 8.96 -12.28 -8.19
C LEU A 24 7.64 -11.65 -8.62
N ASP A 25 6.81 -11.16 -7.69
CA ASP A 25 5.55 -10.47 -8.02
C ASP A 25 5.79 -9.23 -8.88
N VAL A 26 6.85 -8.45 -8.62
CA VAL A 26 7.14 -7.19 -9.33
C VAL A 26 7.91 -7.40 -10.64
N VAL A 27 8.79 -8.39 -10.70
CA VAL A 27 9.60 -8.67 -11.90
C VAL A 27 8.81 -9.48 -12.91
N ILE A 28 8.06 -10.47 -12.44
CA ILE A 28 7.29 -11.36 -13.32
C ILE A 28 5.96 -10.71 -13.69
N LEU A 29 5.40 -9.83 -12.83
CA LEU A 29 4.07 -9.21 -13.01
C LEU A 29 2.99 -10.24 -13.39
N ALA A 30 3.16 -11.48 -12.94
CA ALA A 30 2.27 -12.59 -13.26
C ALA A 30 1.33 -12.83 -12.09
N ARG A 31 0.06 -13.04 -12.41
CA ARG A 31 -0.94 -13.56 -11.49
C ARG A 31 -1.33 -14.97 -11.91
N ASP A 32 -2.04 -15.69 -11.04
CA ASP A 32 -2.57 -17.02 -11.38
C ASP A 32 -3.44 -17.01 -12.65
N GLU A 33 -4.04 -15.87 -12.96
CA GLU A 33 -4.82 -15.61 -14.18
C GLU A 33 -3.97 -15.64 -15.46
N ASP A 34 -2.67 -15.33 -15.38
CA ASP A 34 -1.76 -15.27 -16.53
C ASP A 34 -1.25 -16.65 -16.97
N VAL A 35 -1.49 -17.70 -16.18
CA VAL A 35 -0.99 -19.06 -16.42
C VAL A 35 -1.43 -19.59 -17.79
N ASP A 36 -2.70 -19.39 -18.16
CA ASP A 36 -3.24 -19.84 -19.45
C ASP A 36 -2.53 -19.11 -20.62
N ARG A 37 -2.30 -17.79 -20.49
CA ARG A 37 -1.59 -16.97 -21.48
C ARG A 37 -0.14 -17.41 -21.67
N PHE A 38 0.57 -17.73 -20.58
CA PHE A 38 1.95 -18.22 -20.67
C PHE A 38 2.03 -19.60 -21.30
N ALA A 39 1.08 -20.49 -20.98
CA ALA A 39 1.03 -21.82 -21.59
C ALA A 39 0.87 -21.72 -23.12
N ASP A 40 0.00 -20.84 -23.61
CA ASP A 40 -0.20 -20.61 -25.04
C ASP A 40 1.05 -20.03 -25.73
N ILE A 41 1.71 -19.04 -25.11
CA ILE A 41 2.96 -18.44 -25.63
C ILE A 41 4.07 -19.48 -25.72
N ILE A 42 4.22 -20.31 -24.67
CA ILE A 42 5.23 -21.37 -24.64
C ILE A 42 4.93 -22.43 -25.69
N GLN A 43 3.66 -22.82 -25.86
CA GLN A 43 3.28 -23.81 -26.87
C GLN A 43 3.53 -23.28 -28.28
N ALA A 44 3.18 -22.02 -28.58
CA ALA A 44 3.48 -21.38 -29.85
C ALA A 44 5.00 -21.35 -30.14
N ALA A 45 5.82 -21.06 -29.11
CA ALA A 45 7.28 -21.02 -29.21
C ALA A 45 7.94 -22.43 -29.32
N ILE A 46 7.21 -23.49 -28.97
CA ILE A 46 7.62 -24.87 -29.22
C ILE A 46 7.27 -25.25 -30.66
N ASP A 47 6.05 -24.91 -31.09
CA ASP A 47 5.52 -25.24 -32.41
C ASP A 47 6.29 -24.51 -33.53
N ASP A 48 6.75 -23.28 -33.28
CA ASP A 48 7.58 -22.48 -34.20
C ASP A 48 9.08 -22.87 -34.18
N GLY A 49 9.48 -23.77 -33.26
CA GLY A 49 10.86 -24.25 -33.12
C GLY A 49 11.84 -23.22 -32.55
N SER A 50 11.38 -22.07 -32.07
CA SER A 50 12.22 -21.03 -31.46
C SER A 50 12.83 -21.46 -30.13
N VAL A 51 12.17 -22.37 -29.40
CA VAL A 51 12.70 -23.01 -28.19
C VAL A 51 13.29 -24.37 -28.55
N ARG A 52 14.56 -24.59 -28.21
CA ARG A 52 15.30 -25.84 -28.42
C ARG A 52 14.66 -26.95 -27.55
N SER A 53 13.63 -27.61 -28.10
CA SER A 53 12.87 -28.75 -27.57
C SER A 53 12.76 -28.84 -26.05
N VAL A 54 12.03 -27.92 -25.42
CA VAL A 54 11.59 -28.10 -24.02
C VAL A 54 10.13 -28.56 -24.06
N PRO A 55 9.83 -29.84 -23.81
CA PRO A 55 8.46 -30.33 -23.88
C PRO A 55 7.61 -29.68 -22.80
N LEU A 56 6.39 -29.24 -23.14
CA LEU A 56 5.43 -28.74 -22.17
C LEU A 56 5.15 -29.83 -21.11
N PHE A 57 5.41 -29.52 -19.84
CA PHE A 57 5.21 -30.48 -18.76
C PHE A 57 3.74 -30.95 -18.71
N PRO A 58 3.48 -32.25 -18.47
CA PRO A 58 2.11 -32.79 -18.45
C PRO A 58 1.15 -32.09 -17.50
N ALA A 59 1.66 -31.45 -16.44
CA ALA A 59 0.87 -30.65 -15.51
C ALA A 59 0.20 -29.44 -16.17
N PHE A 60 0.84 -28.80 -17.14
CA PHE A 60 0.31 -27.61 -17.84
C PHE A 60 -0.56 -27.94 -19.05
N LYS A 61 -0.56 -29.21 -19.51
CA LYS A 61 -1.50 -29.70 -20.52
C LYS A 61 -2.93 -29.82 -19.98
N LYS A 62 -3.07 -29.91 -18.64
CA LYS A 62 -4.36 -30.06 -17.98
C LYS A 62 -4.88 -28.68 -17.62
N LYS A 63 -5.96 -28.26 -18.28
CA LYS A 63 -6.69 -27.05 -17.88
C LYS A 63 -7.05 -27.15 -16.39
N PRO A 64 -6.84 -26.09 -15.59
CA PRO A 64 -7.15 -26.13 -14.17
C PRO A 64 -8.59 -26.57 -13.96
N THR A 65 -8.78 -27.59 -13.13
CA THR A 65 -10.11 -28.15 -12.86
C THR A 65 -11.00 -27.09 -12.21
N VAL A 66 -12.31 -27.18 -12.43
CA VAL A 66 -13.31 -26.23 -11.89
C VAL A 66 -13.14 -26.01 -10.38
N VAL A 67 -12.67 -27.03 -9.66
CA VAL A 67 -12.40 -26.99 -8.21
C VAL A 67 -11.25 -26.05 -7.86
N VAL A 68 -10.16 -26.05 -8.64
CA VAL A 68 -9.00 -25.17 -8.41
C VAL A 68 -9.37 -23.72 -8.72
N LYS A 69 -10.10 -23.48 -9.83
CA LYS A 69 -10.65 -22.14 -10.15
C LYS A 69 -11.57 -21.63 -9.04
N LYS A 70 -12.48 -22.47 -8.53
CA LYS A 70 -13.37 -22.10 -7.42
C LYS A 70 -12.63 -21.81 -6.11
N ARG A 71 -11.56 -22.54 -5.79
CA ARG A 71 -10.75 -22.27 -4.59
C ARG A 71 -9.99 -20.95 -4.69
N SER A 72 -9.44 -20.63 -5.86
CA SER A 72 -8.81 -19.33 -6.11
C SER A 72 -9.84 -18.20 -6.04
N GLN A 73 -10.96 -18.35 -6.74
CA GLN A 73 -12.07 -17.40 -6.69
C GLN A 73 -12.57 -17.18 -5.26
N LYS A 74 -12.73 -18.23 -4.46
CA LYS A 74 -13.17 -18.12 -3.06
C LYS A 74 -12.19 -17.32 -2.19
N LYS A 75 -10.88 -17.40 -2.45
CA LYS A 75 -9.89 -16.57 -1.74
C LYS A 75 -10.01 -15.12 -2.19
N MET A 76 -10.13 -14.87 -3.49
CA MET A 76 -10.32 -13.52 -4.03
C MET A 76 -11.61 -12.88 -3.51
N ASP A 77 -12.73 -13.62 -3.49
CA ASP A 77 -14.01 -13.16 -2.98
C ASP A 77 -13.93 -12.88 -1.46
N ALA A 78 -13.18 -13.69 -0.71
CA ALA A 78 -12.97 -13.48 0.72
C ALA A 78 -12.12 -12.23 0.99
N GLU A 79 -11.07 -12.00 0.21
CA GLU A 79 -10.25 -10.79 0.30
C GLU A 79 -11.03 -9.54 -0.11
N ALA A 80 -11.83 -9.62 -1.17
CA ALA A 80 -12.71 -8.53 -1.61
C ALA A 80 -13.74 -8.18 -0.52
N LYS A 81 -14.39 -9.19 0.06
CA LYS A 81 -15.33 -8.99 1.16
C LYS A 81 -14.66 -8.40 2.40
N ALA A 82 -13.46 -8.86 2.75
CA ALA A 82 -12.71 -8.32 3.87
C ALA A 82 -12.31 -6.84 3.63
N ALA A 83 -11.97 -6.48 2.39
CA ALA A 83 -11.71 -5.10 2.01
C ALA A 83 -12.97 -4.23 2.11
N ASP A 84 -14.11 -4.73 1.64
CA ASP A 84 -15.40 -4.03 1.73
C ASP A 84 -15.85 -3.85 3.19
N ASP A 85 -15.70 -4.87 4.04
CA ASP A 85 -16.01 -4.80 5.47
C ASP A 85 -15.11 -3.78 6.18
N LEU A 86 -13.81 -3.77 5.87
CA LEU A 86 -12.87 -2.77 6.39
C LEU A 86 -13.24 -1.36 5.93
N MET A 87 -13.62 -1.20 4.66
CA MET A 87 -14.07 0.08 4.11
C MET A 87 -15.37 0.54 4.75
N ALA A 88 -16.31 -0.36 5.03
CA ALA A 88 -17.53 -0.06 5.77
C ALA A 88 -17.24 0.37 7.21
N GLN A 89 -16.27 -0.26 7.88
CA GLN A 89 -15.80 0.16 9.21
C GLN A 89 -15.15 1.55 9.18
N ILE A 90 -14.29 1.82 8.18
CA ILE A 90 -13.64 3.12 8.00
C ILE A 90 -14.68 4.22 7.74
N ARG A 91 -15.65 3.94 6.86
CA ARG A 91 -16.71 4.89 6.49
C ARG A 91 -17.68 5.13 7.64
N GLY A 92 -17.96 4.14 8.48
CA GLY A 92 -18.96 4.23 9.54
C GLY A 92 -20.39 3.98 9.03
N ARG A 93 -21.25 3.46 9.91
CA ARG A 93 -22.60 2.95 9.58
C ARG A 93 -23.54 4.01 8.93
N ASN A 94 -23.28 5.30 9.14
CA ASN A 94 -24.21 6.40 8.80
C ASN A 94 -23.55 7.57 8.01
N GLY A 95 -22.48 7.33 7.25
CA GLY A 95 -21.70 8.38 6.57
C GLY A 95 -20.37 8.68 7.28
N PRO A 96 -19.55 9.63 6.77
CA PRO A 96 -18.13 9.74 7.09
C PRO A 96 -17.89 9.77 8.60
N SER A 97 -17.25 8.71 9.10
CA SER A 97 -16.92 8.55 10.51
C SER A 97 -16.09 9.72 11.05
N ALA A 98 -16.09 9.93 12.37
CA ALA A 98 -15.20 10.89 13.02
C ALA A 98 -13.71 10.67 12.68
N ALA A 99 -13.32 9.43 12.33
CA ALA A 99 -11.98 9.13 11.83
C ALA A 99 -11.75 9.64 10.40
N MET A 100 -12.75 9.58 9.52
CA MET A 100 -12.74 10.19 8.19
C MET A 100 -12.71 11.73 8.27
N ALA A 101 -13.49 12.34 9.15
CA ALA A 101 -13.47 13.79 9.37
C ALA A 101 -12.11 14.30 9.92
N LYS A 102 -11.47 13.52 10.81
CA LYS A 102 -10.09 13.81 11.24
C LYS A 102 -9.07 13.63 10.11
N ARG A 103 -9.27 12.63 9.24
CA ARG A 103 -8.41 12.42 8.06
C ARG A 103 -8.54 13.55 7.05
N SER A 104 -9.76 14.03 6.76
CA SER A 104 -9.94 15.18 5.85
C SER A 104 -9.28 16.43 6.40
N ALA A 105 -9.47 16.75 7.69
CA ALA A 105 -8.80 17.90 8.32
C ALA A 105 -7.26 17.79 8.28
N ASN A 106 -6.71 16.58 8.45
CA ASN A 106 -5.26 16.34 8.33
C ASN A 106 -4.77 16.48 6.88
N LEU A 107 -5.60 16.09 5.91
CA LEU A 107 -5.30 16.20 4.49
C LEU A 107 -5.34 17.67 4.04
N ASP A 108 -6.34 18.43 4.49
CA ASP A 108 -6.43 19.88 4.27
C ASP A 108 -5.21 20.60 4.86
N SER A 109 -4.75 20.18 6.05
CA SER A 109 -3.51 20.69 6.66
C SER A 109 -2.25 20.37 5.83
N LEU A 110 -2.20 19.20 5.18
CA LEU A 110 -1.10 18.81 4.30
C LEU A 110 -1.13 19.59 2.99
N VAL A 111 -2.31 19.75 2.39
CA VAL A 111 -2.52 20.53 1.17
C VAL A 111 -2.14 21.99 1.43
N ALA A 112 -2.61 22.61 2.52
CA ALA A 112 -2.24 23.97 2.89
C ALA A 112 -0.72 24.15 3.10
N LYS A 113 -0.01 23.12 3.60
CA LYS A 113 1.46 23.14 3.71
C LYS A 113 2.16 23.00 2.37
N LEU A 114 1.57 22.29 1.42
CA LEU A 114 2.09 22.17 0.06
C LEU A 114 1.83 23.46 -0.71
N GLU A 115 0.62 24.01 -0.62
CA GLU A 115 0.28 25.33 -1.14
C GLU A 115 1.23 26.39 -0.58
N GLY A 116 1.41 26.48 0.75
CA GLY A 116 2.36 27.45 1.31
C GLY A 116 3.84 27.24 0.95
N LYS A 117 4.23 26.09 0.40
CA LYS A 117 5.59 25.80 -0.07
C LYS A 117 5.81 26.06 -1.56
N TYR A 118 4.75 25.97 -2.34
CA TYR A 118 4.79 26.01 -3.80
C TYR A 118 3.93 27.12 -4.41
N ASP A 119 3.17 27.86 -3.59
CA ASP A 119 2.52 29.11 -4.00
C ASP A 119 3.56 30.24 -3.87
N ASP A 120 3.87 30.89 -5.00
CA ASP A 120 4.91 31.93 -5.13
C ASP A 120 4.53 33.25 -4.43
N LYS A 121 3.43 33.27 -3.68
CA LYS A 121 2.94 34.45 -2.97
C LYS A 121 3.57 34.53 -1.57
N PRO A 122 4.25 35.63 -1.22
CA PRO A 122 4.86 35.76 0.10
C PRO A 122 3.80 35.88 1.20
N THR A 123 3.48 34.76 1.87
CA THR A 123 2.63 34.79 3.07
C THR A 123 3.41 35.40 4.23
N LYS A 124 3.00 36.58 4.70
CA LYS A 124 3.54 37.25 5.89
C LYS A 124 3.45 36.32 7.11
N LYS A 125 4.60 35.97 7.65
CA LYS A 125 4.78 35.23 8.92
C LYS A 125 4.00 35.91 10.06
N GLN A 126 3.11 35.18 10.72
CA GLN A 126 2.75 35.48 12.11
C GLN A 126 3.66 34.69 13.05
N LYS A 127 4.53 35.45 13.72
CA LYS A 127 5.46 35.00 14.75
C LYS A 127 4.67 34.82 16.05
N ALA A 128 4.70 33.63 16.63
CA ALA A 128 4.41 33.43 18.05
C ALA A 128 5.42 32.41 18.61
N SER A 129 6.62 32.90 18.92
CA SER A 129 7.56 32.18 19.77
C SER A 129 7.00 32.15 21.20
N LYS A 130 6.38 31.03 21.61
CA LYS A 130 6.19 30.74 23.03
C LYS A 130 7.49 30.17 23.59
N SER A 131 8.46 31.06 23.81
CA SER A 131 9.69 30.77 24.59
C SER A 131 9.79 31.73 25.78
N SER A 132 8.66 32.06 26.39
CA SER A 132 8.63 32.69 27.71
C SER A 132 8.37 31.59 28.71
N GLU A 133 9.26 31.44 29.69
CA GLU A 133 9.00 30.62 30.86
C GLU A 133 7.63 31.04 31.46
N PRO A 134 6.79 30.06 31.85
CA PRO A 134 5.50 30.36 32.46
C PRO A 134 5.73 31.16 33.75
N SER A 135 4.79 32.07 34.06
CA SER A 135 4.89 32.84 35.30
C SER A 135 4.92 31.90 36.52
N GLU A 136 5.59 32.31 37.59
CA GLU A 136 5.70 31.51 38.81
C GLU A 136 4.32 31.11 39.38
N ALA A 137 3.31 31.98 39.19
CA ALA A 137 1.92 31.70 39.54
C ALA A 137 1.34 30.53 38.73
N ASP A 138 1.61 30.47 37.42
CA ASP A 138 1.16 29.38 36.56
C ASP A 138 1.85 28.06 36.90
N PHE A 139 3.13 28.12 37.26
CA PHE A 139 3.91 26.95 37.69
C PHE A 139 3.37 26.36 39.00
N LEU A 140 3.11 27.20 40.01
CA LEU A 140 2.52 26.78 41.29
C LEU A 140 1.12 26.20 41.11
N ALA A 141 0.31 26.78 40.22
CA ALA A 141 -1.01 26.25 39.90
C ALA A 141 -0.92 24.85 39.25
N ALA A 142 0.06 24.62 38.37
CA ALA A 142 0.31 23.32 37.76
C ALA A 142 0.78 22.28 38.80
N GLN A 143 1.65 22.67 39.74
CA GLN A 143 2.13 21.78 40.80
C GLN A 143 0.99 21.33 41.72
N ARG A 144 0.09 22.24 42.12
CA ARG A 144 -1.10 21.92 42.93
C ARG A 144 -2.02 20.93 42.22
N ARG A 145 -2.22 21.10 40.90
CA ARG A 145 -3.03 20.18 40.09
C ARG A 145 -2.41 18.78 40.03
N LEU A 146 -1.09 18.69 39.92
CA LEU A 146 -0.38 17.41 39.91
C LEU A 146 -0.50 16.70 41.26
N GLN A 147 -0.26 17.42 42.37
CA GLN A 147 -0.39 16.87 43.72
C GLN A 147 -1.81 16.45 44.06
N ALA A 148 -2.83 17.18 43.59
CA ALA A 148 -4.23 16.80 43.77
C ALA A 148 -4.59 15.50 43.04
N LYS A 149 -3.95 15.22 41.88
CA LYS A 149 -4.15 13.97 41.14
C LYS A 149 -3.44 12.78 41.77
N LEU A 150 -2.32 13.00 42.45
CA LEU A 150 -1.55 11.96 43.15
C LEU A 150 -2.17 11.55 44.50
N ARG A 151 -3.09 12.36 45.02
CA ARG A 151 -3.82 12.11 46.28
C ARG A 151 -5.20 11.47 46.07
N LYS A 152 -5.54 11.12 44.83
CA LYS A 152 -6.70 10.30 44.45
C LYS A 152 -6.21 8.92 44.05
#